data_AF-A0A524G5I8-F1
#
_entry.id   AF-A0A524G5I8-F1
#
_cell.length_a   1.000
_cell.length_b   1.000
_cell.length_c   1.000
_cell.angle_alpha   90.00
_cell.angle_beta   90.00
_cell.angle_gamma   90.00
#
_symmetry.space_group_name_H-M   'P 1'
#
loop_
_entity.id
_entity.type
_entity.pdbx_description
1 polymer ?
#
loop_
_entity_poly.entity_id
_entity_poly.type
_entity_poly.pdbx_seq_one_letter_code
_entity_poly.pdbx_strand_id
1 'polypeptide(L)' 'MLQSFESNFFLFSAIFLFFGIFAIGWLIVHIEHGRHLSKLKVAFSGILGAVLLGFGIHLLLLSFGI' A
#
# COMPACT_ATOMS: atom_id res chain seq x y z
N MET A 1 -11.96 21.85 -13.75
CA MET A 1 -12.23 21.07 -12.51
C MET A 1 -11.89 19.59 -12.67
N LEU A 2 -12.36 18.90 -13.72
CA LEU A 2 -12.06 17.48 -13.96
C LEU A 2 -10.56 17.13 -13.99
N GLN A 3 -9.75 17.89 -14.74
CA GLN A 3 -8.31 17.64 -14.83
C GLN A 3 -7.57 17.77 -13.48
N SER A 4 -8.03 18.65 -12.59
CA SER A 4 -7.46 18.78 -11.25
C SER A 4 -7.89 17.62 -10.33
N PHE A 5 -9.00 16.97 -10.63
CA PHE A 5 -9.49 15.81 -9.90
C PHE A 5 -8.69 14.56 -10.32
N GLU A 6 -8.41 14.42 -11.61
CA GLU A 6 -7.56 13.36 -12.17
C GLU A 6 -6.11 13.44 -11.66
N SER A 7 -5.55 14.65 -11.56
CA SER A 7 -4.20 14.84 -11.00
C SER A 7 -4.10 14.41 -9.53
N ASN A 8 -5.19 14.48 -8.77
CA ASN A 8 -5.21 14.04 -7.37
C ASN A 8 -5.18 12.51 -7.25
N PHE A 9 -5.77 11.77 -8.19
CA PHE A 9 -5.72 10.30 -8.18
C PHE A 9 -4.29 9.78 -8.30
N PHE A 10 -3.47 10.42 -9.14
CA PHE A 10 -2.05 10.08 -9.26
C PHE A 10 -1.30 10.35 -7.95
N LEU A 11 -1.55 11.47 -7.29
CA LEU A 11 -0.90 11.78 -6.01
C LEU A 11 -1.32 10.77 -4.92
N PHE A 12 -2.61 10.48 -4.82
CA PHE A 12 -3.10 9.49 -3.86
C PHE A 12 -2.58 8.09 -4.15
N SER A 13 -2.51 7.68 -5.42
CA SER A 13 -1.95 6.38 -5.78
C SER A 13 -0.49 6.25 -5.36
N ALA A 14 0.32 7.29 -5.59
CA ALA A 14 1.72 7.32 -5.17
C ALA A 14 1.86 7.17 -3.64
N ILE A 15 1.03 7.87 -2.86
CA ILE A 15 1.01 7.77 -1.39
C ILE A 15 0.64 6.35 -0.95
N PHE A 16 -0.43 5.78 -1.51
CA PHE A 16 -0.89 4.43 -1.16
C PHE A 16 0.13 3.36 -1.53
N LEU A 17 0.75 3.46 -2.71
CA LEU A 17 1.81 2.53 -3.15
C LEU A 17 3.03 2.62 -2.24
N PHE A 18 3.47 3.83 -1.88
CA PHE A 18 4.59 4.01 -0.95
C PHE A 18 4.32 3.33 0.40
N PHE A 19 3.16 3.62 1.02
CA PHE A 19 2.80 3.00 2.29
C PHE A 19 2.53 1.49 2.18
N GLY A 20 2.01 1.02 1.04
CA GLY A 20 1.80 -0.40 0.78
C GLY A 20 3.12 -1.16 0.70
N ILE A 21 4.09 -0.65 -0.06
CA ILE A 21 5.45 -1.20 -0.12
C ILE A 21 6.09 -1.17 1.27
N PHE A 22 5.96 -0.07 2.00
CA PHE A 22 6.49 0.05 3.36
C PHE A 22 5.87 -0.99 4.32
N ALA A 23 4.55 -1.21 4.27
CA ALA A 23 3.86 -2.20 5.09
C ALA A 23 4.33 -3.64 4.78
N ILE A 24 4.58 -3.97 3.51
CA ILE A 24 5.15 -5.27 3.11
C ILE A 24 6.63 -5.37 3.49
N GLY A 25 7.42 -4.31 3.38
CA GLY A 25 8.79 -4.28 3.89
C GLY A 25 8.83 -4.54 5.40
N TRP A 26 7.89 -3.96 6.14
CA TRP A 26 7.75 -4.16 7.58
C TRP A 26 7.35 -5.60 7.96
N LEU A 27 6.60 -6.29 7.10
CA LEU A 27 6.32 -7.72 7.23
C LEU A 27 7.61 -8.55 7.23
N ILE A 28 8.53 -8.25 6.30
CA ILE A 28 9.84 -8.94 6.20
C ILE A 28 10.61 -8.75 7.51
N VAL A 29 10.66 -7.53 8.05
CA VAL A 29 11.32 -7.24 9.33
C VAL A 29 10.71 -8.06 10.48
N HIS A 30 9.38 -8.20 10.52
CA HIS A 30 8.72 -9.01 11.55
C HIS A 30 8.98 -10.51 11.42
N ILE A 31 9.22 -11.01 10.20
CA ILE A 31 9.52 -12.42 9.94
C ILE A 31 10.99 -12.73 10.22
N GLU A 32 11.92 -11.90 9.72
CA GLU A 32 13.36 -12.17 9.79
C GLU A 32 14.01 -11.77 11.11
N HIS A 33 13.58 -10.66 11.71
CA HIS A 33 14.18 -10.12 12.94
C HIS A 33 13.46 -10.56 14.23
N GLY A 34 12.37 -11.31 14.12
CA GLY A 34 11.52 -11.69 15.24
C GLY A 34 12.02 -12.93 15.99
N ARG A 35 12.67 -12.76 17.16
CA ARG A 35 12.92 -13.87 18.11
C ARG A 35 11.62 -14.57 18.55
N HIS A 36 10.51 -13.83 18.59
CA HIS A 36 9.17 -14.34 18.82
C HIS A 36 8.22 -13.74 17.79
N LEU A 37 7.88 -14.54 16.79
CA LEU A 37 7.02 -14.17 15.66
C LEU A 37 5.58 -13.98 16.13
N SER A 38 5.12 -12.73 16.21
CA SER A 38 3.73 -12.44 16.52
C SER A 38 2.88 -12.63 15.26
N LYS A 39 2.12 -13.73 15.20
CA LYS A 39 1.22 -14.05 14.09
C LYS A 39 0.26 -12.90 13.77
N LEU A 40 -0.22 -12.19 14.79
CA LEU A 40 -1.06 -11.01 14.62
C LEU A 40 -0.34 -9.88 13.88
N LYS A 41 0.89 -9.54 14.28
CA LYS A 41 1.65 -8.46 13.62
C LYS A 41 1.90 -8.78 12.14
N VAL A 42 2.29 -10.02 11.86
CA VAL A 42 2.49 -10.51 10.48
C VAL A 42 1.20 -10.42 9.67
N ALA A 43 0.08 -10.92 10.23
CA ALA A 43 -1.21 -10.86 9.55
C ALA A 43 -1.66 -9.41 9.28
N PHE A 44 -1.53 -8.51 10.27
CA PHE A 44 -1.88 -7.10 10.11
C PHE A 44 -1.01 -6.39 9.08
N SER A 45 0.31 -6.59 9.09
CA SER A 45 1.21 -6.01 8.08
C SER A 45 0.89 -6.52 6.67
N GLY A 46 0.58 -7.81 6.53
CA GLY A 46 0.16 -8.41 5.27
C GLY A 46 -1.17 -7.85 4.75
N ILE A 47 -2.21 -7.81 5.61
CA ILE A 47 -3.53 -7.26 5.25
C ILE A 47 -3.42 -5.78 4.90
N LEU A 48 -2.72 -4.99 5.73
CA LEU A 48 -2.55 -3.56 5.50
C LEU A 48 -1.81 -3.30 4.18
N GLY A 49 -0.72 -4.04 3.92
CA GLY A 49 0.02 -3.94 2.67
C GLY A 49 -0.84 -4.30 1.45
N ALA A 50 -1.60 -5.39 1.52
CA ALA A 50 -2.49 -5.81 0.44
C ALA A 50 -3.58 -4.77 0.13
N VAL A 51 -4.20 -4.20 1.16
CA VAL A 51 -5.21 -3.14 1.01
C VAL A 51 -4.60 -1.89 0.39
N LEU A 52 -3.47 -1.41 0.92
CA LEU A 52 -2.82 -0.20 0.43
C LEU A 52 -2.31 -0.36 -1.01
N LEU A 53 -1.70 -1.50 -1.34
CA LEU A 53 -1.27 -1.79 -2.71
C LEU A 53 -2.46 -1.94 -3.66
N GLY A 54 -3.52 -2.62 -3.25
CA GLY A 54 -4.73 -2.78 -4.05
C GLY A 54 -5.36 -1.44 -4.41
N PHE A 55 -5.57 -0.56 -3.41
CA PHE A 55 -6.08 0.79 -3.65
C PHE A 55 -5.08 1.67 -4.41
N GLY A 56 -3.78 1.55 -4.14
CA GLY A 56 -2.74 2.28 -4.86
C GLY A 56 -2.73 1.96 -6.34
N ILE A 57 -2.77 0.67 -6.70
CA ILE A 57 -2.86 0.22 -8.10
C ILE A 57 -4.17 0.67 -8.72
N HIS A 58 -5.30 0.50 -8.02
CA HIS A 58 -6.60 0.91 -8.53
C HIS A 58 -6.67 2.41 -8.84
N LEU A 59 -6.19 3.27 -7.94
CA LEU A 59 -6.15 4.72 -8.14
C LEU A 59 -5.17 5.13 -9.26
N LEU A 60 -4.07 4.39 -9.44
CA LEU A 60 -3.13 4.61 -10.52
C LEU A 60 -3.77 4.32 -11.89
N LEU A 61 -4.50 3.21 -12.01
CA LEU A 61 -5.25 2.88 -13.23
C LEU A 61 -6.29 3.96 -13.52
N LEU A 62 -7.02 4.38 -12.49
CA LEU A 62 -7.99 5.48 -12.60
C LEU A 62 -7.35 6.78 -13.09
N SER A 63 -6.12 7.08 -12.63
CA SER A 63 -5.38 8.27 -13.08
C SER A 63 -4.96 8.22 -14.56
N PHE A 64 -4.90 7.02 -15.15
CA PHE A 64 -4.65 6.81 -16.57
C PHE A 64 -5.94 6.69 -17.40
N GLY A 65 -7.11 6.80 -16.76
CA GLY A 65 -8.41 6.64 -17.41
C GLY A 65 -8.77 5.19 -17.74
N ILE A 66 -8.17 4.23 -17.03
CA ILE A 66 -8.45 2.77 -17.11
C ILE A 66 -9.28 2.36 -15.91
#